data_AF-A0A9W8YJR4-F1
#
_entry.id   AF-A0A9W8YJR4-F1
#
_cell.length_a   1.000
_cell.length_b   1.000
_cell.length_c   1.000
_cell.angle_alpha   90.00
_cell.angle_beta   90.00
_cell.angle_gamma   90.00
#
_symmetry.space_group_name_H-M   'P 1'
#
loop_
_entity.id
_entity.type
_entity.pdbx_description
1 polymer ?
#
loop_
_entity_poly.entity_id
_entity_poly.type
_entity_poly.pdbx_seq_one_letter_code
_entity_poly.pdbx_strand_id
1 'polypeptide(L)'
;MLATKSTAANRPAQKLPRRPNSSKVHKRPINRNQPAYRGSNTDPVNPKSRIIYVGTRSPFMGLISKVRKALDNGPAGLHANSSSKGLPLLARIAALQTSSNSAAEKGHEVLVRGSGRAMAKTLDLAAWFQRQKRLQHQSAHHDAGDGG
;
A
#
# COMPACT_ATOMS: atom_id res chain seq x y z
N MET A 1 -56.97 -5.95 29.32
CA MET A 1 -55.98 -5.06 29.97
C MET A 1 -55.67 -5.71 31.33
N LEU A 2 -54.45 -6.00 31.75
CA LEU A 2 -53.32 -5.10 31.96
C LEU A 2 -51.98 -5.80 31.68
N ALA A 3 -51.03 -5.06 31.11
CA ALA A 3 -49.64 -5.49 30.90
C ALA A 3 -48.85 -5.39 32.22
N THR A 4 -48.12 -6.44 32.59
CA THR A 4 -47.16 -6.39 33.69
C THR A 4 -45.82 -5.88 33.16
N LYS A 5 -45.54 -4.60 33.43
CA LYS A 5 -44.23 -3.98 33.23
C LYS A 5 -43.20 -4.72 34.09
N SER A 6 -42.33 -5.52 33.48
CA SER A 6 -41.15 -6.08 34.15
C SER A 6 -40.08 -4.98 34.27
N THR A 7 -40.04 -4.33 35.43
CA THR A 7 -38.96 -3.43 35.83
C THR A 7 -37.70 -4.27 36.00
N ALA A 8 -36.76 -4.18 35.07
CA ALA A 8 -35.47 -4.85 35.15
C ALA A 8 -34.67 -4.27 36.34
N ALA A 9 -34.80 -4.92 37.49
CA ALA A 9 -33.98 -4.64 38.66
C ALA A 9 -32.50 -4.78 38.29
N ASN A 10 -31.70 -3.79 38.66
CA ASN A 10 -30.25 -3.73 38.57
C ASN A 10 -29.64 -4.92 39.36
N ARG A 11 -29.59 -6.11 38.75
CA ARG A 11 -28.89 -7.25 39.34
C ARG A 11 -27.39 -7.05 39.14
N PRO A 12 -26.57 -7.19 40.20
CA PRO A 12 -25.13 -7.14 40.04
C PRO A 12 -24.72 -8.22 39.03
N ALA A 13 -23.97 -7.81 38.00
CA ALA A 13 -23.57 -8.70 36.92
C ALA A 13 -22.91 -9.96 37.50
N GLN A 14 -23.51 -11.12 37.23
CA GLN A 14 -23.00 -12.40 37.68
C GLN A 14 -21.61 -12.62 37.08
N LYS A 15 -20.59 -12.50 37.93
CA LYS A 15 -19.20 -12.68 37.51
C LYS A 15 -18.99 -14.14 37.11
N LEU A 16 -18.24 -14.34 36.02
CA LEU A 16 -17.82 -15.66 35.60
C LEU A 16 -17.00 -16.35 36.71
N PRO A 17 -17.05 -17.69 36.79
CA PRO A 17 -16.27 -18.43 37.75
C PRO A 17 -14.78 -18.14 37.58
N ARG A 18 -14.09 -18.06 38.72
CA ARG A 18 -12.67 -17.78 38.79
C ARG A 18 -11.90 -18.91 38.10
N ARG A 19 -10.98 -18.56 37.20
CA ARG A 19 -10.22 -19.56 36.44
C ARG A 19 -9.29 -20.35 37.38
N PRO A 20 -9.02 -21.63 37.11
CA PRO A 20 -8.09 -22.43 37.91
C PRO A 20 -6.67 -21.82 37.85
N ASN A 21 -5.94 -21.92 38.96
CA ASN A 21 -4.62 -21.30 39.13
C ASN A 21 -3.55 -21.80 38.13
N SER A 22 -3.76 -22.96 37.50
CA SER A 22 -2.88 -23.51 36.46
C SER A 22 -3.18 -22.98 35.04
N SER A 23 -4.23 -22.17 34.87
CA SER A 23 -4.59 -21.63 33.56
C SER A 23 -3.75 -20.40 33.20
N LYS A 24 -2.88 -20.54 32.19
CA LYS A 24 -2.13 -19.40 31.62
C LYS A 24 -3.00 -18.68 30.59
N VAL A 25 -3.22 -17.39 30.80
CA VAL A 25 -3.82 -16.50 29.78
C VAL A 25 -2.71 -16.12 28.81
N HIS A 26 -2.74 -16.65 27.59
CA HIS A 26 -1.89 -16.14 26.53
C HIS A 26 -2.64 -15.04 25.78
N LYS A 27 -2.01 -13.87 25.63
CA LYS A 27 -2.49 -12.89 24.65
C LYS A 27 -2.45 -13.57 23.29
N ARG A 28 -3.50 -13.44 22.49
CA ARG A 28 -3.43 -13.85 21.08
C ARG A 28 -2.25 -13.12 20.45
N PRO A 29 -1.42 -13.79 19.62
CA PRO A 29 -0.41 -13.10 18.84
C PRO A 29 -1.09 -11.95 18.11
N ILE A 30 -0.66 -10.72 18.39
CA ILE A 30 -1.10 -9.57 17.62
C ILE A 30 -0.40 -9.73 16.28
N ASN A 31 -1.11 -10.26 15.29
CA ASN A 31 -0.73 -10.15 13.89
C ASN A 31 -0.72 -8.65 13.59
N ARG A 32 0.44 -8.00 13.79
CA ARG A 32 0.68 -6.68 13.24
C ARG A 32 0.61 -6.90 11.74
N ASN A 33 -0.56 -6.66 11.15
CA ASN A 33 -0.67 -6.32 9.75
C ASN A 33 0.21 -5.09 9.59
N GLN A 34 1.49 -5.32 9.30
CA GLN A 34 2.38 -4.28 8.84
C GLN A 34 1.62 -3.64 7.68
N PRO A 35 1.39 -2.32 7.68
CA PRO A 35 1.00 -1.66 6.44
C PRO A 35 2.11 -1.97 5.46
N ALA A 36 1.82 -2.88 4.52
CA ALA A 36 2.71 -3.56 3.59
C ALA A 36 4.13 -2.95 3.51
N TYR A 37 5.03 -3.35 4.41
CA TYR A 37 6.46 -3.05 4.26
C TYR A 37 7.21 -4.20 3.59
N ARG A 38 6.52 -5.29 3.26
CA ARG A 38 7.11 -6.45 2.61
C ARG A 38 6.09 -7.13 1.71
N GLY A 39 6.06 -6.72 0.45
CA GLY A 39 5.77 -7.63 -0.65
C GLY A 39 4.35 -8.15 -0.86
N SER A 40 3.38 -7.83 0.01
CA SER A 40 2.03 -8.34 -0.15
C SER A 40 1.10 -7.29 -0.73
N ASN A 41 0.71 -7.52 -1.98
CA ASN A 41 -0.55 -7.15 -2.62
C ASN A 41 -1.72 -7.07 -1.60
N THR A 42 -1.91 -5.91 -0.96
CA THR A 42 -2.89 -5.78 0.14
C THR A 42 -3.64 -4.46 0.06
N ASP A 43 -4.24 -4.17 -1.10
CA ASP A 43 -5.52 -3.47 -1.10
C ASP A 43 -6.63 -4.54 -1.18
N PRO A 44 -7.62 -4.56 -0.28
CA PRO A 44 -8.79 -5.43 -0.41
C PRO A 44 -9.62 -5.14 -1.67
N VAL A 45 -9.47 -3.96 -2.29
CA VAL A 45 -10.20 -3.57 -3.51
C VAL A 45 -9.43 -3.91 -4.78
N ASN A 46 -8.10 -3.85 -4.75
CA ASN A 46 -7.26 -4.24 -5.88
C ASN A 46 -5.94 -4.85 -5.40
N PRO A 47 -5.75 -6.17 -5.48
CA PRO A 47 -4.52 -6.80 -5.03
C PRO A 47 -3.29 -6.30 -5.82
N LYS A 48 -3.45 -5.66 -6.98
CA LYS A 48 -2.33 -5.20 -7.82
C LYS A 48 -1.88 -3.77 -7.56
N SER A 49 -2.62 -2.98 -6.77
CA SER A 49 -2.27 -1.56 -6.55
C SER A 49 -1.30 -1.38 -5.39
N ARG A 50 -0.16 -0.71 -5.65
CA ARG A 50 0.81 -0.36 -4.61
C ARG A 50 0.33 0.85 -3.82
N ILE A 51 0.09 0.69 -2.52
CA ILE A 51 -0.33 1.79 -1.65
C ILE A 51 0.85 2.34 -0.85
N ILE A 52 1.09 3.65 -0.91
CA ILE A 52 2.04 4.38 -0.07
C ILE A 52 1.26 5.23 0.94
N TYR A 53 1.44 4.93 2.22
CA TYR A 53 0.87 5.73 3.30
C TYR A 53 1.77 6.92 3.66
N VAL A 54 1.16 8.10 3.74
CA VAL A 54 1.83 9.36 4.09
C VAL A 54 1.63 9.66 5.57
N GLY A 55 2.74 9.72 6.31
CA GLY A 55 2.76 10.14 7.70
C GLY A 55 2.97 11.64 7.86
N THR A 56 2.42 12.21 8.94
CA THR A 56 2.62 13.63 9.31
C THR A 56 4.10 13.97 9.51
N ARG A 57 4.90 13.04 10.04
CA ARG A 57 6.34 13.21 10.28
C ARG A 57 7.23 12.68 9.16
N SER A 58 6.66 12.13 8.08
CA SER A 58 7.43 11.66 6.93
C SER A 58 8.05 12.84 6.16
N PRO A 59 9.35 12.82 5.83
CA PRO A 59 9.99 13.89 5.06
C PRO A 59 9.47 13.90 3.61
N PHE A 60 9.20 15.09 3.07
CA PHE A 60 8.57 15.27 1.76
C PHE A 60 9.36 14.64 0.61
N MET A 61 10.65 14.95 0.50
CA MET A 61 11.53 14.37 -0.52
C MET A 61 11.68 12.84 -0.38
N GLY A 62 11.65 12.34 0.86
CA GLY A 62 11.65 10.89 1.10
C GLY A 62 10.39 10.20 0.54
N LEU A 63 9.25 10.87 0.54
CA LEU A 63 8.03 10.35 -0.08
C LEU A 63 8.10 10.39 -1.61
N ILE A 64 8.66 11.44 -2.20
CA ILE A 64 8.88 11.53 -3.65
C ILE A 64 9.77 10.37 -4.13
N SER A 65 10.91 10.16 -3.47
CA SER A 65 11.82 9.06 -3.81
C SER A 65 11.15 7.69 -3.66
N LYS A 66 10.25 7.53 -2.68
CA LYS A 66 9.45 6.30 -2.53
C LYS A 66 8.48 6.10 -3.68
N VAL A 67 7.75 7.15 -4.09
CA VAL A 67 6.82 7.09 -5.21
C VAL A 67 7.55 6.77 -6.50
N ARG A 68 8.68 7.45 -6.78
CA ARG A 68 9.53 7.16 -7.95
C ARG A 68 9.96 5.70 -7.99
N LYS A 69 10.58 5.21 -6.90
CA LYS A 69 10.96 3.79 -6.78
C LYS A 69 9.76 2.85 -6.95
N ALA A 70 8.59 3.23 -6.44
CA ALA A 70 7.40 2.42 -6.59
C ALA A 70 6.85 2.40 -8.03
N LEU A 71 7.13 3.41 -8.85
CA LEU A 71 6.83 3.40 -10.28
C LEU A 71 7.89 2.62 -11.06
N ASP A 72 9.18 2.79 -10.73
CA ASP A 72 10.30 2.15 -11.43
C ASP A 72 10.31 0.62 -11.28
N ASN A 73 9.85 0.09 -10.14
CA ASN A 73 9.90 -1.34 -9.84
C ASN A 73 8.77 -2.20 -10.48
N GLY A 74 8.03 -1.71 -11.47
CA GLY A 74 7.02 -2.48 -12.26
C GLY A 74 5.83 -3.06 -11.47
N PRO A 75 5.00 -3.98 -12.00
CA PRO A 75 3.91 -4.61 -11.26
C PRO A 75 4.38 -5.74 -10.31
N ALA A 76 5.59 -6.26 -10.49
CA ALA A 76 6.07 -7.46 -9.79
C ALA A 76 6.68 -7.20 -8.39
N GLY A 77 6.71 -5.96 -7.92
CA GLY A 77 7.15 -5.63 -6.55
C GLY A 77 8.67 -5.55 -6.41
N LEU A 78 9.13 -5.33 -5.18
CA LEU A 78 10.48 -5.71 -4.76
C LEU A 78 10.76 -7.23 -4.99
N HIS A 79 9.70 -8.00 -5.25
CA HIS A 79 9.70 -9.41 -5.68
C HIS A 79 9.75 -9.61 -7.21
N ALA A 80 9.85 -8.56 -8.03
CA ALA A 80 10.34 -8.66 -9.41
C ALA A 80 11.80 -9.12 -9.39
N ASN A 81 12.51 -8.65 -8.35
CA ASN A 81 13.80 -9.16 -7.90
C ASN A 81 13.62 -10.24 -6.83
N SER A 82 12.51 -11.02 -6.85
CA SER A 82 12.51 -12.38 -6.32
C SER A 82 13.40 -13.20 -7.22
N SER A 83 14.69 -12.87 -7.08
CA SER A 83 15.85 -13.65 -7.35
C SER A 83 15.47 -14.96 -7.98
N SER A 84 15.57 -15.01 -9.29
CA SER A 84 15.47 -16.26 -10.04
C SER A 84 16.62 -17.25 -9.68
N LYS A 85 17.37 -16.98 -8.59
CA LYS A 85 18.33 -17.88 -7.98
C LYS A 85 17.56 -19.12 -7.52
N GLY A 86 17.95 -20.27 -8.07
CA GLY A 86 17.29 -21.54 -7.84
C GLY A 86 16.33 -21.98 -8.97
N LEU A 87 16.01 -21.12 -9.94
CA LEU A 87 15.24 -21.51 -11.13
C LEU A 87 16.17 -21.93 -12.28
N PRO A 88 15.81 -22.94 -13.09
CA PRO A 88 16.57 -23.34 -14.27
C PRO A 88 16.63 -22.21 -15.29
N LEU A 89 17.70 -22.14 -16.09
CA LEU A 89 18.00 -21.04 -17.01
C LEU A 89 16.81 -20.69 -17.93
N LEU A 90 16.12 -21.69 -18.46
CA LEU A 90 14.96 -21.50 -19.34
C LEU A 90 13.82 -20.74 -18.63
N ALA A 91 13.51 -21.11 -17.39
CA ALA A 91 12.51 -20.42 -16.59
C ALA A 91 12.90 -18.96 -16.30
N ARG A 92 14.20 -18.67 -16.18
CA ARG A 92 14.71 -17.30 -16.01
C ARG A 92 14.49 -16.46 -17.27
N ILE A 93 14.80 -17.02 -18.44
CA ILE A 93 14.61 -16.35 -19.74
C ILE A 93 13.13 -16.07 -20.00
N ALA A 94 12.25 -17.04 -19.75
CA ALA A 94 10.81 -16.87 -19.91
C ALA A 94 10.23 -15.79 -18.97
N ALA A 95 10.69 -15.73 -17.72
CA ALA A 95 10.28 -14.71 -16.77
C ALA A 95 10.72 -13.29 -17.19
N LEU A 96 11.92 -13.15 -17.78
CA LEU A 96 12.41 -11.88 -18.33
C LEU A 96 11.62 -11.40 -19.54
N GLN A 97 11.26 -12.31 -20.46
CA GLN A 97 10.44 -11.97 -21.63
C GLN A 97 9.01 -11.60 -21.25
N THR A 98 8.47 -12.24 -20.20
CA THR A 98 7.14 -11.91 -19.69
C THR A 98 7.12 -10.53 -19.04
N SER A 99 8.16 -10.16 -18.28
CA SER A 99 8.24 -8.84 -17.64
C SER A 99 8.45 -7.71 -18.63
N SER A 100 9.16 -7.92 -19.75
CA SER A 100 9.33 -6.91 -20.79
C SER A 100 8.02 -6.62 -21.55
N ASN A 101 7.25 -7.66 -21.90
CA ASN A 101 6.02 -7.50 -22.69
C ASN A 101 4.83 -7.01 -21.85
N SER A 102 4.75 -7.40 -20.57
CA SER A 102 3.66 -6.98 -19.69
C SER A 102 3.84 -5.59 -19.06
N ALA A 103 5.06 -5.04 -19.08
CA ALA A 103 5.33 -3.67 -18.62
C ALA A 103 4.82 -2.59 -19.60
N ALA A 104 4.70 -2.91 -20.89
CA ALA A 104 4.30 -1.96 -21.92
C ALA A 104 2.78 -1.67 -21.94
N GLU A 105 1.93 -2.65 -21.59
CA GLU A 105 0.47 -2.51 -21.77
C GLU A 105 -0.29 -1.97 -20.56
N LYS A 106 0.29 -2.00 -19.35
CA LYS A 106 -0.31 -1.41 -18.14
C LYS A 106 0.68 -0.47 -17.48
N GLY A 107 0.49 0.83 -17.71
CA GLY A 107 1.19 1.87 -16.98
C GLY A 107 1.17 1.61 -15.48
N HIS A 108 2.31 1.78 -14.82
CA HIS A 108 2.44 1.51 -13.40
C HIS A 108 1.70 2.56 -12.58
N GLU A 109 0.75 2.12 -11.76
CA GLU A 109 -0.02 2.99 -10.87
C GLU A 109 0.41 2.79 -9.42
N VAL A 110 0.55 3.90 -8.70
CA VAL A 110 0.86 3.92 -7.26
C VAL A 110 -0.19 4.77 -6.57
N LEU A 111 -0.91 4.17 -5.62
CA LEU A 111 -1.89 4.86 -4.79
C LEU A 111 -1.21 5.51 -3.60
N VAL A 112 -1.40 6.81 -3.41
CA VAL A 112 -0.87 7.52 -2.24
C VAL A 112 -2.03 7.86 -1.31
N ARG A 113 -1.95 7.43 -0.04
CA ARG A 113 -2.99 7.63 0.97
C ARG A 113 -2.44 8.41 2.14
N GLY A 114 -3.09 9.52 2.49
CA GLY A 114 -2.84 10.25 3.73
C GLY A 114 -4.16 10.76 4.31
N SER A 115 -4.31 10.68 5.62
CA SER A 115 -5.51 11.11 6.32
C SER A 115 -5.19 12.13 7.42
N GLY A 116 -6.21 12.86 7.88
CA GLY A 116 -6.07 13.89 8.90
C GLY A 116 -5.01 14.94 8.54
N ARG A 117 -4.11 15.24 9.47
CA ARG A 117 -3.04 16.25 9.27
C ARG A 117 -2.06 15.91 8.15
N ALA A 118 -2.00 14.66 7.69
CA ALA A 118 -1.13 14.27 6.59
C ALA A 118 -1.73 14.62 5.20
N MET A 119 -3.02 14.94 5.12
CA MET A 119 -3.71 15.21 3.85
C MET A 119 -3.10 16.38 3.08
N ALA A 120 -2.75 17.48 3.77
CA ALA A 120 -2.09 18.63 3.15
C ALA A 120 -0.80 18.22 2.41
N LYS A 121 0.06 17.45 3.08
CA LYS A 121 1.30 16.95 2.49
C LYS A 121 1.07 16.01 1.31
N THR A 122 0.02 15.18 1.36
CA THR A 122 -0.37 14.32 0.25
C THR A 122 -0.77 15.14 -0.98
N LEU A 123 -1.51 16.23 -0.80
CA LEU A 123 -1.90 17.13 -1.89
C LEU A 123 -0.69 17.87 -2.48
N ASP A 124 0.21 18.37 -1.63
CA ASP A 124 1.46 19.00 -2.09
C ASP A 124 2.30 18.05 -2.94
N LEU A 125 2.34 16.79 -2.54
CA LEU A 125 3.07 15.74 -3.24
C LEU A 125 2.44 15.45 -4.61
N ALA A 126 1.12 15.34 -4.68
CA ALA A 126 0.40 15.20 -5.94
C ALA A 126 0.63 16.40 -6.88
N ALA A 127 0.52 17.63 -6.35
CA ALA A 127 0.75 18.85 -7.11
C ALA A 127 2.20 18.95 -7.63
N TRP A 128 3.17 18.49 -6.84
CA TRP A 128 4.57 18.42 -7.27
C TRP A 128 4.75 17.49 -8.48
N PHE A 129 4.17 16.28 -8.45
CA PHE A 129 4.24 15.35 -9.60
C PHE A 129 3.51 15.87 -10.83
N GLN A 130 2.38 16.57 -10.65
CA GLN A 130 1.67 17.21 -11.77
C GLN A 130 2.52 18.27 -12.47
N ARG A 131 3.22 19.12 -11.70
CA ARG A 131 4.14 20.12 -12.26
C ARG A 131 5.30 19.46 -13.02
N GLN A 132 5.88 18.40 -12.46
CA GLN A 132 6.97 17.65 -13.11
C GLN A 132 6.54 17.04 -14.45
N LYS A 133 5.34 16.44 -14.50
CA LYS A 133 4.79 15.90 -15.76
C LYS A 133 4.62 16.99 -16.83
N ARG A 134 4.12 18.18 -16.45
CA ARG A 134 3.96 19.31 -17.39
C ARG A 134 5.29 19.74 -17.99
N LEU A 135 6.33 19.85 -17.16
CA LEU A 135 7.67 20.25 -17.62
C LEU A 135 8.23 19.24 -18.63
N GLN A 136 8.07 17.94 -18.40
CA GLN A 136 8.53 16.91 -19.33
C GLN A 136 7.82 16.97 -20.69
N HIS A 137 6.51 17.28 -20.72
CA HIS A 137 5.79 17.43 -21.98
C HIS A 137 6.16 18.70 -22.76
N GLN A 138 6.54 19.78 -22.08
CA GLN A 138 6.94 21.04 -22.75
C GLN A 138 8.32 20.93 -23.43
N SER A 139 9.25 20.16 -22.85
CA SER A 139 10.55 19.87 -23.46
C SER A 139 10.44 19.11 -24.79
N ALA A 140 9.42 18.25 -24.94
CA ALA A 140 9.23 17.45 -26.15
C ALA A 140 8.67 18.25 -27.35
N HIS A 141 8.05 19.41 -27.10
CA HIS A 141 7.46 20.23 -28.16
C HIS A 141 8.43 21.26 -28.77
N HIS A 142 9.58 21.51 -28.14
CA HIS A 142 10.56 22.51 -28.61
C HIS A 142 11.60 21.95 -29.60
N ASP A 143 11.65 20.62 -29.79
CA ASP A 143 12.65 19.92 -30.63
C ASP A 143 12.13 19.54 -32.03
N ALA A 144 10.84 19.76 -32.31
CA ALA A 144 10.21 19.37 -33.59
C ALA A 144 10.14 20.52 -34.62
N GLY A 145 10.81 21.64 -34.36
CA GLY A 145 10.61 22.90 -35.11
C GLY A 145 11.81 23.43 -35.91
N ASP A 146 12.97 22.77 -35.90
CA ASP A 146 14.17 23.27 -36.58
C ASP A 146 14.65 22.27 -37.65
N GLY A 147 14.09 22.39 -38.84
CA GLY A 147 14.39 21.51 -39.97
C GLY A 147 13.73 21.94 -41.27
N GLY A 148 13.61 23.26 -41.49
CA GLY A 148 13.11 23.88 -42.72
C GLY A 148 14.19 24.68 -43.41
#